data_AF-A0AAN8MLE6-F1
#
_entry.id   AF-A0AAN8MLE6-F1
#
_cell.length_a   1.000
_cell.length_b   1.000
_cell.length_c   1.000
_cell.angle_alpha   90.00
_cell.angle_beta   90.00
_cell.angle_gamma   90.00
#
_symmetry.space_group_name_H-M   'P 1'
#
loop_
_entity.id
_entity.type
_entity.pdbx_description
1 polymer ?
#
loop_
_entity_poly.entity_id
_entity_poly.type
_entity_poly.pdbx_seq_one_letter_code
_entity_poly.pdbx_strand_id
1 'polypeptide(L)'
;MRRGNRRILEDFCVRMKELFCLGLIALLGHCALTKGPDEEQETIHDWSSKIEKVESKMKACIEVCVAAFPEQACLDAQRLLQEKDERNLQDTAQEVQEFLTRKYDWVSWSVRVVNHSGSSYRNWRAGDHFQHMAGQNWFEVLQVNDTNLVVSYSTRPQPVPLDCIRQLMEGPGKKGGAQAVVEVLEKQLAGFVVHAVSRHKESEATWSFPEDCHYWERHKNVALCVHSE
;
A
#
# COMPACT_ATOMS: atom_id res chain seq x y z
N MET A 1 -3.41 -21.60 2.41
CA MET A 1 -2.50 -20.78 3.24
C MET A 1 -3.34 -19.67 3.89
N ARG A 2 -3.35 -19.54 5.22
CA ARG A 2 -4.19 -18.53 5.90
C ARG A 2 -3.76 -17.13 5.43
N ARG A 3 -4.70 -16.36 4.84
CA ARG A 3 -4.53 -14.95 4.44
C ARG A 3 -3.99 -14.17 5.64
N GLY A 4 -2.71 -13.84 5.62
CA GLY A 4 -1.97 -13.37 6.79
C GLY A 4 -2.31 -11.91 7.09
N ASN A 5 -2.92 -11.67 8.25
CA ASN A 5 -2.89 -10.34 8.85
C ASN A 5 -1.54 -10.24 9.59
N ARG A 6 -0.66 -9.34 9.12
CA ARG A 6 0.68 -9.10 9.69
C ARG A 6 0.61 -8.89 11.19
N ARG A 7 -0.34 -8.09 11.70
CA ARG A 7 -0.49 -7.83 13.15
C ARG A 7 -0.75 -9.11 13.93
N ILE A 8 -1.61 -10.00 13.43
CA ILE A 8 -1.89 -11.28 14.11
C ILE A 8 -0.63 -12.14 14.17
N LEU A 9 0.19 -12.11 13.12
CA LEU A 9 1.46 -12.83 13.07
C LEU A 9 2.51 -12.21 14.00
N GLU A 10 2.63 -10.88 14.01
CA GLU A 10 3.52 -10.15 14.91
C GLU A 10 3.14 -10.38 16.38
N ASP A 11 1.86 -10.26 16.73
CA ASP A 11 1.34 -10.56 18.07
C ASP A 11 1.66 -12.00 18.50
N PHE A 12 1.53 -12.95 17.56
CA PHE A 12 1.92 -14.33 17.82
C PHE A 12 3.42 -14.45 18.07
N CYS A 13 4.26 -13.80 17.27
CA CYS A 13 5.71 -13.78 17.46
C CYS A 13 6.11 -13.16 18.81
N VAL A 14 5.48 -12.05 19.22
CA VAL A 14 5.71 -11.42 20.53
C VAL A 14 5.37 -12.38 21.66
N ARG A 15 4.16 -12.95 21.68
CA ARG A 15 3.75 -13.92 22.71
C ARG A 15 4.67 -15.15 22.75
N MET A 16 5.10 -15.64 21.60
CA MET A 16 6.04 -16.77 21.55
C MET A 16 7.41 -16.40 22.14
N LYS A 17 7.92 -15.20 21.86
CA LYS A 17 9.17 -14.71 22.49
C LYS A 17 9.04 -14.62 24.00
N GLU A 18 7.94 -14.09 24.51
CA GLU A 18 7.67 -14.03 25.96
C GLU A 18 7.67 -15.43 26.60
N LEU A 19 7.00 -16.39 25.96
CA LEU A 19 6.98 -17.79 26.42
C LEU A 19 8.38 -18.43 26.40
N PHE A 20 9.18 -18.17 25.37
CA PHE A 20 10.57 -18.64 25.34
C PHE A 20 11.40 -18.03 26.47
N CYS A 21 11.29 -16.73 26.72
CA CYS A 21 12.00 -16.08 27.83
C CYS A 21 11.65 -16.73 29.17
N LEU A 22 10.36 -16.95 29.46
CA LEU A 22 9.92 -17.61 30.70
C LEU A 22 10.45 -19.05 30.81
N GLY A 23 10.35 -19.82 29.73
CA GLY A 23 10.84 -21.20 29.68
C GLY A 23 12.36 -21.30 29.86
N LEU A 24 13.12 -20.39 29.25
CA LEU A 24 14.57 -20.32 29.41
C LEU A 24 14.98 -19.99 30.84
N ILE A 25 14.33 -19.01 31.48
CA ILE A 25 14.63 -18.65 32.87
C ILE A 25 14.42 -19.87 33.78
N ALA A 26 13.32 -20.59 33.60
CA ALA A 26 13.05 -21.81 34.37
C ALA A 26 14.09 -22.91 34.09
N LEU A 27 14.47 -23.10 32.83
CA LEU A 27 15.48 -24.09 32.43
C LEU A 27 16.87 -23.77 32.99
N LEU A 28 17.30 -22.52 32.88
CA LEU A 28 18.59 -22.06 33.40
C LEU A 28 18.61 -22.15 34.93
N GLY A 29 17.52 -21.77 35.60
CA GLY A 29 17.37 -21.95 37.04
C GLY A 29 17.46 -23.42 37.47
N HIS A 30 16.84 -24.34 36.73
CA HIS A 30 17.00 -25.78 36.96
C HIS A 30 18.45 -26.22 36.76
N CYS A 31 19.12 -25.78 35.69
CA CYS A 31 20.51 -26.15 35.42
C CYS A 31 21.45 -25.64 36.51
N ALA A 32 21.30 -24.38 36.95
CA ALA A 32 22.10 -23.81 38.03
C ALA A 32 21.95 -24.57 39.37
N LEU A 33 20.80 -25.22 39.61
CA LEU A 33 20.53 -25.97 40.85
C LEU A 33 20.92 -27.45 40.77
N THR A 34 20.97 -28.04 39.57
CA THR A 34 21.09 -29.50 39.40
C THR A 34 22.32 -29.93 38.63
N LYS A 35 22.99 -29.02 37.94
CA LYS A 35 24.10 -29.28 37.03
C LYS A 35 25.36 -28.49 37.41
N GLY A 36 26.49 -28.90 36.85
CA GLY A 36 27.76 -28.18 36.96
C GLY A 36 27.87 -27.00 35.96
N PRO A 37 28.84 -26.08 36.14
CA PRO A 37 28.99 -24.88 35.30
C PRO A 37 29.17 -25.17 33.81
N ASP A 38 29.89 -26.24 33.46
CA ASP A 38 30.15 -26.61 32.07
C ASP A 38 28.86 -27.04 31.35
N GLU A 39 27.99 -27.80 32.01
CA GLU A 39 26.70 -28.24 31.45
C GLU A 39 25.68 -27.10 31.37
N GLU A 40 25.74 -26.14 32.30
CA GLU A 40 24.95 -24.90 32.23
C GLU A 40 25.34 -24.10 30.98
N GLN A 41 26.65 -23.92 30.75
CA GLN A 41 27.16 -23.18 29.60
C GLN A 41 26.82 -23.85 28.26
N GLU A 42 26.90 -25.19 28.20
CA GLU A 42 26.46 -25.96 27.03
C GLU A 42 24.95 -25.77 26.78
N THR A 43 24.14 -25.78 27.85
CA THR A 43 22.70 -25.53 27.76
C THR A 43 22.41 -24.13 27.24
N ILE A 44 23.11 -23.11 27.73
CA ILE A 44 22.97 -21.72 27.25
C ILE A 44 23.28 -21.64 25.75
N HIS A 45 24.39 -22.24 25.31
CA HIS A 45 24.81 -22.21 23.91
C HIS A 45 23.80 -22.91 22.99
N ASP A 46 23.37 -24.12 23.33
CA ASP A 46 22.40 -24.90 22.54
C ASP A 46 21.06 -24.15 22.41
N TRP A 47 20.53 -23.63 23.52
CA TRP A 47 19.25 -22.93 23.50
C TRP A 47 19.32 -21.55 22.83
N SER A 48 20.45 -20.84 22.93
CA SER A 48 20.67 -19.60 22.19
C SER A 48 20.59 -19.86 20.68
N SER A 49 21.29 -20.89 20.18
CA SER A 49 21.24 -21.26 18.75
C SER A 49 19.83 -21.67 18.30
N LYS A 50 19.08 -22.39 19.14
CA LYS A 50 17.69 -22.78 18.84
C LYS A 50 16.77 -21.56 18.74
N ILE A 51 16.93 -20.58 19.63
CA ILE A 51 16.13 -19.35 19.63
C ILE A 51 16.43 -18.50 18.40
N GLU A 52 17.69 -18.30 18.05
CA GLU A 52 18.06 -17.57 16.83
C GLU A 52 17.42 -18.17 15.57
N LYS A 53 17.38 -19.50 15.47
CA LYS A 53 16.71 -20.20 14.37
C LYS A 53 15.21 -19.94 14.36
N VAL A 54 14.56 -19.93 15.52
CA VAL A 54 13.12 -19.65 15.63
C VAL A 54 12.83 -18.19 15.30
N GLU A 55 13.60 -17.24 15.83
CA GLU A 55 13.45 -15.81 15.55
C GLU A 55 13.66 -15.51 14.06
N SER A 56 14.66 -16.13 13.43
CA SER A 56 14.91 -15.98 11.99
C SER A 56 13.72 -16.47 11.17
N LYS A 57 13.11 -17.61 11.54
CA LYS A 57 11.90 -18.12 10.88
C LYS A 57 10.69 -17.21 11.12
N MET A 58 10.53 -16.67 12.32
CA MET A 58 9.46 -15.70 12.64
C MET A 58 9.59 -14.46 11.75
N LYS A 59 10.80 -13.89 11.65
CA LYS A 59 11.09 -12.74 10.79
C LYS A 59 10.79 -13.04 9.32
N ALA A 60 11.29 -14.17 8.79
CA ALA A 60 11.05 -14.57 7.41
C ALA A 60 9.54 -14.74 7.11
N CYS A 61 8.76 -15.30 8.04
CA CYS A 61 7.30 -15.41 7.89
C CYS A 61 6.62 -14.03 7.83
N ILE A 62 7.06 -13.06 8.64
CA ILE A 62 6.56 -11.68 8.60
C ILE A 62 6.92 -11.02 7.27
N GLU A 63 8.17 -11.18 6.82
CA GLU A 63 8.63 -10.62 5.54
C GLU A 63 7.83 -11.16 4.35
N VAL A 64 7.55 -12.46 4.32
CA VAL A 64 6.67 -13.07 3.28
C VAL A 64 5.26 -12.46 3.34
N CYS A 65 4.72 -12.25 4.54
CA CYS A 65 3.40 -11.63 4.71
C CYS A 65 3.39 -10.18 4.21
N VAL A 66 4.46 -9.42 4.46
CA VAL A 66 4.60 -8.05 3.95
C VAL A 66 4.76 -8.07 2.43
N ALA A 67 5.65 -8.89 1.87
CA ALA A 67 5.86 -8.94 0.42
C ALA A 67 4.59 -9.28 -0.37
N ALA A 68 3.71 -10.10 0.19
CA ALA A 68 2.45 -10.50 -0.46
C ALA A 68 1.28 -9.52 -0.24
N PHE A 69 1.46 -8.43 0.54
CA PHE A 69 0.34 -7.54 0.87
C PHE A 69 -0.30 -6.88 -0.36
N PRO A 70 0.42 -6.46 -1.42
CA PRO A 70 -0.22 -5.76 -2.55
C PRO A 70 -1.24 -6.63 -3.30
N GLU A 71 -0.87 -7.89 -3.60
CA GLU A 71 -1.77 -8.86 -4.23
C GLU A 71 -2.99 -9.13 -3.35
N GLN A 72 -2.77 -9.30 -2.04
CA GLN A 72 -3.84 -9.55 -1.08
C GLN A 72 -4.76 -8.33 -0.91
N ALA A 73 -4.22 -7.12 -0.91
CA ALA A 73 -4.98 -5.86 -0.87
C ALA A 73 -5.85 -5.69 -2.10
N CYS A 74 -5.34 -6.02 -3.30
CA CYS A 74 -6.11 -6.01 -4.53
C CYS A 74 -7.31 -6.97 -4.46
N LEU A 75 -7.09 -8.22 -4.03
CA LEU A 75 -8.16 -9.21 -3.86
C LEU A 75 -9.20 -8.83 -2.80
N ASP A 76 -8.79 -8.13 -1.75
CA ASP A 76 -9.71 -7.68 -0.73
C ASP A 76 -10.52 -6.45 -1.18
N ALA A 77 -9.90 -5.51 -1.89
CA ALA A 77 -10.61 -4.40 -2.53
C ALA A 77 -11.64 -4.92 -3.54
N GLN A 78 -11.26 -5.89 -4.38
CA GLN A 78 -12.19 -6.53 -5.32
C GLN A 78 -13.38 -7.18 -4.62
N ARG A 79 -13.15 -7.91 -3.52
CA ARG A 79 -14.22 -8.55 -2.75
C ARG A 79 -15.15 -7.52 -2.11
N LEU A 80 -14.59 -6.47 -1.51
CA LEU A 80 -15.37 -5.39 -0.87
C LEU A 80 -16.31 -4.69 -1.86
N LEU A 81 -15.91 -4.63 -3.13
CA LEU A 81 -16.73 -4.06 -4.21
C LEU A 81 -17.82 -5.03 -4.69
N GLN A 82 -17.55 -6.34 -4.74
CA GLN A 82 -18.54 -7.35 -5.15
C GLN A 82 -19.66 -7.55 -4.13
N GLU A 83 -19.41 -7.26 -2.85
CA GLU A 83 -20.36 -7.55 -1.77
C GLU A 83 -21.49 -6.51 -1.62
N LYS A 84 -21.49 -5.37 -2.32
CA LYS A 84 -22.58 -4.38 -2.19
C LYS A 84 -22.91 -3.62 -3.48
N ASP A 85 -24.21 -3.43 -3.70
CA ASP A 85 -24.80 -2.67 -4.82
C ASP A 85 -24.71 -1.14 -4.66
N GLU A 86 -24.81 -0.46 -5.82
CA GLU A 86 -24.94 0.98 -6.06
C GLU A 86 -24.44 1.91 -4.94
N ARG A 87 -23.17 2.29 -5.02
CA ARG A 87 -22.56 3.35 -4.20
C ARG A 87 -22.10 4.50 -5.10
N ASN A 88 -22.19 5.72 -4.61
CA ASN A 88 -21.57 6.85 -5.31
C ASN A 88 -20.02 6.70 -5.25
N LEU A 89 -19.32 7.43 -6.12
CA LEU A 89 -17.87 7.29 -6.29
C LEU A 89 -17.10 7.64 -5.01
N GLN A 90 -17.55 8.66 -4.29
CA GLN A 90 -16.90 9.15 -3.07
C GLN A 90 -16.99 8.13 -1.93
N ASP A 91 -18.19 7.61 -1.66
CA ASP A 91 -18.43 6.59 -0.62
C ASP A 91 -17.64 5.31 -0.93
N THR A 92 -17.57 4.93 -2.21
CA THR A 92 -16.77 3.79 -2.66
C THR A 92 -15.28 4.00 -2.38
N ALA A 93 -14.76 5.18 -2.72
CA ALA A 93 -13.36 5.51 -2.49
C ALA A 93 -13.03 5.49 -0.99
N GLN A 94 -13.87 6.15 -0.18
CA GLN A 94 -13.73 6.22 1.27
C GLN A 94 -13.77 4.85 1.95
N GLU A 95 -14.77 4.03 1.62
CA GLU A 95 -14.90 2.71 2.26
C GLU A 95 -13.72 1.79 1.95
N VAL A 96 -13.24 1.78 0.69
CA VAL A 96 -12.05 1.01 0.30
C VAL A 96 -10.83 1.53 1.05
N GLN A 97 -10.64 2.85 1.13
CA GLN A 97 -9.50 3.44 1.82
C GLN A 97 -9.50 3.15 3.33
N GLU A 98 -10.65 3.24 3.99
CA GLU A 98 -10.80 2.94 5.42
C GLU A 98 -10.53 1.46 5.69
N PHE A 99 -11.09 0.58 4.85
CA PHE A 99 -10.84 -0.86 4.95
C PHE A 99 -9.36 -1.21 4.80
N LEU A 100 -8.71 -0.67 3.76
CA LEU A 100 -7.29 -0.92 3.50
C LEU A 100 -6.41 -0.36 4.63
N THR A 101 -6.68 0.85 5.09
CA THR A 101 -5.95 1.47 6.22
C THR A 101 -6.14 0.68 7.50
N ARG A 102 -7.33 0.15 7.77
CA ARG A 102 -7.57 -0.67 8.98
C ARG A 102 -6.84 -2.02 8.93
N LYS A 103 -6.78 -2.65 7.75
CA LYS A 103 -6.20 -3.99 7.58
C LYS A 103 -4.68 -3.96 7.40
N TYR A 104 -4.18 -2.91 6.74
CA TYR A 104 -2.79 -2.70 6.36
C TYR A 104 -2.32 -1.33 6.87
N ASP A 105 -2.33 -1.18 8.19
CA ASP A 105 -2.10 0.08 8.91
C ASP A 105 -0.67 0.63 8.79
N TRP A 106 0.27 -0.20 8.32
CA TRP A 106 1.64 0.21 8.02
C TRP A 106 1.83 0.77 6.61
N VAL A 107 0.74 0.90 5.84
CA VAL A 107 0.75 1.34 4.44
C VAL A 107 -0.07 2.62 4.32
N SER A 108 0.46 3.61 3.63
CA SER A 108 -0.28 4.79 3.19
C SER A 108 -0.98 4.49 1.87
N TRP A 109 -2.28 4.78 1.80
CA TRP A 109 -3.13 4.42 0.66
C TRP A 109 -3.62 5.68 -0.06
N SER A 110 -3.71 5.62 -1.38
CA SER A 110 -4.48 6.58 -2.18
C SER A 110 -5.41 5.80 -3.09
N VAL A 111 -6.71 6.05 -2.92
CA VAL A 111 -7.78 5.35 -3.61
C VAL A 111 -8.49 6.35 -4.50
N ARG A 112 -8.63 6.00 -5.77
CA ARG A 112 -9.32 6.82 -6.78
C ARG A 112 -10.36 5.98 -7.47
N VAL A 113 -11.54 6.53 -7.65
CA VAL A 113 -12.63 5.90 -8.38
C VAL A 113 -12.93 6.78 -9.59
N VAL A 114 -12.82 6.21 -10.78
CA VAL A 114 -13.01 6.93 -12.05
C VAL A 114 -14.22 6.35 -12.76
N ASN A 115 -15.22 7.18 -13.02
CA ASN A 115 -16.40 6.79 -13.75
C ASN A 115 -16.18 6.94 -15.26
N HIS A 116 -16.37 5.84 -15.99
CA HIS A 116 -16.27 5.75 -17.42
C HIS A 116 -17.64 5.78 -18.14
N SER A 117 -18.77 5.66 -17.43
CA SER A 117 -20.16 5.65 -17.98
C SER A 117 -20.66 6.99 -18.55
N GLY A 118 -19.76 7.94 -18.88
CA GLY A 118 -20.11 9.26 -19.38
C GLY A 118 -20.77 9.27 -20.77
N SER A 119 -21.40 10.39 -21.13
CA SER A 119 -21.99 10.58 -22.46
C SER A 119 -20.96 10.37 -23.58
N SER A 120 -21.40 9.89 -24.75
CA SER A 120 -20.52 9.60 -25.90
C SER A 120 -19.60 10.77 -26.28
N TYR A 121 -20.06 12.01 -26.07
CA TYR A 121 -19.27 13.23 -26.26
C TYR A 121 -18.10 13.38 -25.28
N ARG A 122 -18.32 13.09 -24.00
CA ARG A 122 -17.26 13.14 -22.97
C ARG A 122 -16.25 12.02 -23.19
N ASN A 123 -16.71 10.83 -23.58
CA ASN A 123 -15.84 9.69 -23.88
C ASN A 123 -14.98 9.98 -25.11
N TRP A 124 -15.56 10.56 -26.17
CA TRP A 124 -14.79 10.99 -27.34
C TRP A 124 -13.73 12.05 -27.00
N ARG A 125 -14.07 13.07 -26.20
CA ARG A 125 -13.09 14.09 -25.77
C ARG A 125 -12.01 13.57 -24.82
N ALA A 126 -12.31 12.52 -24.06
CA ALA A 126 -11.35 11.88 -23.18
C ALA A 126 -10.31 11.05 -23.96
N GLY A 127 -10.68 10.56 -25.14
CA GLY A 127 -9.89 9.64 -25.95
C GLY A 127 -9.79 8.24 -25.33
N ASP A 128 -9.20 7.31 -26.08
CA ASP A 128 -9.07 5.90 -25.65
C ASP A 128 -8.12 5.75 -24.45
N HIS A 129 -7.19 6.69 -24.26
CA HIS A 129 -6.25 6.74 -23.14
C HIS A 129 -6.60 7.87 -22.15
N PHE A 130 -7.81 7.80 -21.59
CA PHE A 130 -8.31 8.82 -20.67
C PHE A 130 -7.57 8.86 -19.32
N GLN A 131 -6.80 7.82 -18.98
CA GLN A 131 -5.93 7.79 -17.81
C GLN A 131 -4.57 7.17 -18.18
N HIS A 132 -3.53 7.53 -17.43
CA HIS A 132 -2.20 6.95 -17.59
C HIS A 132 -1.46 6.92 -16.25
N MET A 133 -0.61 5.91 -16.03
CA MET A 133 0.15 5.75 -14.79
C MET A 133 1.61 5.41 -15.04
N ALA A 134 2.47 5.90 -14.14
CA ALA A 134 3.87 5.54 -14.01
C ALA A 134 4.17 5.13 -12.55
N GLY A 135 5.24 4.36 -12.37
CA GLY A 135 5.63 3.74 -11.10
C GLY A 135 5.04 2.35 -10.89
N GLN A 136 5.45 1.69 -9.80
CA GLN A 136 5.16 0.26 -9.54
C GLN A 136 4.13 0.00 -8.45
N ASN A 137 3.92 0.95 -7.52
CA ASN A 137 3.13 0.71 -6.31
C ASN A 137 1.65 1.07 -6.49
N TRP A 138 1.00 0.40 -7.44
CA TRP A 138 -0.42 0.55 -7.71
C TRP A 138 -1.04 -0.74 -8.28
N PHE A 139 -2.37 -0.83 -8.20
CA PHE A 139 -3.18 -1.82 -8.89
C PHE A 139 -4.53 -1.24 -9.30
N GLU A 140 -5.15 -1.84 -10.31
CA GLU A 140 -6.48 -1.47 -10.80
C GLU A 140 -7.47 -2.62 -10.58
N VAL A 141 -8.69 -2.28 -10.18
CA VAL A 141 -9.82 -3.22 -10.06
C VAL A 141 -10.96 -2.69 -10.94
N LEU A 142 -11.30 -3.45 -11.97
CA LEU A 142 -12.41 -3.14 -12.87
C LEU A 142 -13.73 -3.51 -12.19
N GLN A 143 -14.68 -2.57 -12.11
CA GLN A 143 -16.02 -2.81 -11.58
C GLN A 143 -17.01 -3.15 -12.69
N VAL A 144 -18.11 -3.82 -12.31
CA VAL A 144 -19.33 -3.92 -13.12
C VAL A 144 -19.97 -2.54 -13.09
N ASN A 145 -20.32 -1.95 -14.25
CA ASN A 145 -20.84 -0.58 -14.45
C ASN A 145 -19.80 0.50 -14.82
N ASP A 146 -18.80 0.18 -15.64
CA ASP A 146 -17.88 1.15 -16.25
C ASP A 146 -17.18 2.05 -15.23
N THR A 147 -16.85 1.54 -14.05
CA THR A 147 -16.13 2.29 -13.01
C THR A 147 -14.79 1.61 -12.73
N ASN A 148 -13.71 2.39 -12.75
CA ASN A 148 -12.36 1.90 -12.51
C ASN A 148 -11.93 2.33 -11.12
N LEU A 149 -11.66 1.37 -10.25
CA LEU A 149 -11.00 1.61 -8.98
C LEU A 149 -9.48 1.52 -9.20
N VAL A 150 -8.78 2.60 -8.92
CA VAL A 150 -7.32 2.64 -8.94
C VAL A 150 -6.82 2.87 -7.54
N VAL A 151 -5.98 1.96 -7.04
CA VAL A 151 -5.35 2.07 -5.73
C VAL A 151 -3.86 2.17 -5.92
N SER A 152 -3.23 3.14 -5.27
CA SER A 152 -1.78 3.23 -5.15
C SER A 152 -1.37 3.41 -3.70
N TYR A 153 -0.13 3.08 -3.39
CA TYR A 153 0.31 2.96 -2.01
C TYR A 153 1.79 3.30 -1.81
N SER A 154 2.16 3.56 -0.57
CA SER A 154 3.56 3.60 -0.12
C SER A 154 3.71 3.00 1.27
N THR A 155 4.79 2.25 1.48
CA THR A 155 5.17 1.75 2.81
C THR A 155 6.08 2.70 3.57
N ARG A 156 6.65 3.70 2.87
CA ARG A 156 7.58 4.69 3.41
C ARG A 156 7.34 6.02 2.70
N PRO A 157 6.20 6.68 2.96
CA PRO A 157 5.83 7.93 2.29
C PRO A 157 6.91 9.00 2.49
N GLN A 158 7.24 9.71 1.41
CA GLN A 158 8.17 10.84 1.41
C GLN A 158 7.47 12.10 0.93
N PRO A 159 7.91 13.30 1.37
CA PRO A 159 7.36 14.55 0.90
C PRO A 159 7.44 14.68 -0.62
N VAL A 160 6.35 15.16 -1.21
CA VAL A 160 6.25 15.39 -2.65
C VAL A 160 6.91 16.73 -3.01
N PRO A 161 7.69 16.83 -4.09
CA PRO A 161 8.30 18.09 -4.51
C PRO A 161 7.25 19.01 -5.19
N LEU A 162 6.39 19.64 -4.38
CA LEU A 162 5.23 20.41 -4.82
C LEU A 162 5.58 21.52 -5.84
N ASP A 163 6.65 22.27 -5.60
CA ASP A 163 7.07 23.36 -6.49
C ASP A 163 7.48 22.85 -7.88
N CYS A 164 8.17 21.71 -7.92
CA CYS A 164 8.54 21.06 -9.19
C CYS A 164 7.28 20.63 -9.96
N ILE A 165 6.33 19.98 -9.28
CA ILE A 165 5.06 19.55 -9.90
C ILE A 165 4.30 20.75 -10.45
N ARG A 166 4.14 21.81 -9.66
CA ARG A 166 3.43 23.03 -10.08
C ARG A 166 4.07 23.67 -11.31
N GLN A 167 5.40 23.82 -11.30
CA GLN A 167 6.13 24.36 -12.46
C GLN A 167 5.93 23.51 -13.72
N LEU A 168 6.01 22.18 -13.60
CA LEU A 168 5.78 21.26 -14.73
C LEU A 168 4.34 21.35 -15.25
N MET A 169 3.37 21.49 -14.35
CA MET A 169 1.95 21.63 -14.69
C MET A 169 1.57 23.02 -15.24
N GLU A 170 2.38 24.04 -14.98
CA GLU A 170 2.26 25.37 -15.59
C GLU A 170 3.00 25.51 -16.93
N GLY A 171 4.02 24.67 -17.15
CA GLY A 171 4.81 24.62 -18.38
C GLY A 171 4.44 23.44 -19.27
N PRO A 172 5.31 22.43 -19.44
CA PRO A 172 5.11 21.34 -20.42
C PRO A 172 3.82 20.54 -20.23
N GLY A 173 3.35 20.33 -19.00
CA GLY A 173 2.14 19.58 -18.67
C GLY A 173 0.84 20.35 -18.87
N LYS A 174 0.88 21.69 -18.98
CA LYS A 174 -0.31 22.57 -18.93
C LYS A 174 -1.36 22.27 -20.01
N LYS A 175 -0.92 21.84 -21.19
CA LYS A 175 -1.80 21.54 -22.34
C LYS A 175 -1.82 20.05 -22.70
N GLY A 176 -1.07 19.20 -21.99
CA GLY A 176 -1.03 17.76 -22.24
C GLY A 176 -2.34 17.05 -21.85
N GLY A 177 -2.58 15.89 -22.45
CA GLY A 177 -3.54 14.90 -21.94
C GLY A 177 -2.89 14.02 -20.85
N ALA A 178 -3.61 13.01 -20.36
CA ALA A 178 -3.15 12.15 -19.26
C ALA A 178 -1.75 11.55 -19.51
N GLN A 179 -1.55 10.90 -20.65
CA GLN A 179 -0.28 10.29 -21.01
C GLN A 179 0.88 11.30 -21.06
N ALA A 180 0.71 12.41 -21.78
CA ALA A 180 1.76 13.43 -21.91
C ALA A 180 2.15 14.06 -20.57
N VAL A 181 1.18 14.25 -19.66
CA VAL A 181 1.45 14.76 -18.31
C VAL A 181 2.30 13.77 -17.51
N VAL A 182 1.95 12.48 -17.54
CA VAL A 182 2.69 11.45 -16.80
C VAL A 182 4.10 11.29 -17.35
N GLU A 183 4.30 11.24 -18.67
CA GLU A 183 5.63 11.11 -19.28
C GLU A 183 6.56 12.29 -18.95
N VAL A 184 6.01 13.50 -18.79
CA VAL A 184 6.77 14.68 -18.36
C VAL A 184 7.20 14.55 -16.91
N LEU A 185 6.28 14.13 -16.03
CA LEU A 185 6.52 14.02 -14.60
C LEU A 185 7.44 12.85 -14.25
N GLU A 186 7.24 11.68 -14.86
CA GLU A 186 8.06 10.48 -14.64
C GLU A 186 9.55 10.73 -14.92
N LYS A 187 9.87 11.51 -15.96
CA LYS A 187 11.25 11.89 -16.29
C LYS A 187 11.94 12.72 -15.21
N GLN A 188 11.18 13.44 -14.40
CA GLN A 188 11.70 14.34 -13.35
C GLN A 188 11.53 13.75 -11.94
N LEU A 189 10.60 12.81 -11.76
CA LEU A 189 10.19 12.27 -10.48
C LEU A 189 10.42 10.75 -10.41
N ALA A 190 11.68 10.34 -10.51
CA ALA A 190 12.05 8.94 -10.30
C ALA A 190 11.70 8.48 -8.87
N GLY A 191 11.10 7.29 -8.74
CA GLY A 191 10.65 6.74 -7.44
C GLY A 191 9.31 7.29 -6.93
N PHE A 192 8.53 7.94 -7.80
CA PHE A 192 7.17 8.38 -7.50
C PHE A 192 6.15 7.65 -8.36
N VAL A 193 4.99 7.37 -7.77
CA VAL A 193 3.79 6.99 -8.52
C VAL A 193 3.14 8.27 -9.05
N VAL A 194 2.89 8.30 -10.36
CA VAL A 194 2.20 9.41 -11.03
C VAL A 194 0.99 8.85 -11.75
N HIS A 195 -0.18 9.40 -11.45
CA HIS A 195 -1.44 9.03 -12.11
C HIS A 195 -2.17 10.27 -12.58
N ALA A 196 -2.43 10.34 -13.88
CA ALA A 196 -3.25 11.40 -14.47
C ALA A 196 -4.54 10.81 -15.04
N VAL A 197 -5.66 11.47 -14.72
CA VAL A 197 -7.00 11.16 -15.25
C VAL A 197 -7.50 12.37 -16.01
N SER A 198 -8.01 12.18 -17.22
CA SER A 198 -8.61 13.23 -18.03
C SER A 198 -9.70 13.97 -17.26
N ARG A 199 -9.70 15.31 -17.32
CA ARG A 199 -10.72 16.17 -16.70
C ARG A 199 -12.16 15.88 -17.16
N HIS A 200 -12.30 15.17 -18.29
CA HIS A 200 -13.58 14.87 -18.90
C HIS A 200 -14.23 13.62 -18.30
N LYS A 201 -13.51 12.91 -17.43
CA LYS A 201 -14.02 11.82 -16.61
C LYS A 201 -14.29 12.33 -15.20
N GLU A 202 -15.36 11.83 -14.61
CA GLU A 202 -15.67 12.08 -13.22
C GLU A 202 -14.78 11.17 -12.37
N SER A 203 -14.08 11.75 -11.39
CA SER A 203 -13.17 11.01 -10.54
C SER A 203 -13.16 11.57 -9.13
N GLU A 204 -13.24 10.67 -8.16
CA GLU A 204 -13.13 10.99 -6.74
C GLU A 204 -11.93 10.28 -6.14
N ALA A 205 -11.30 10.91 -5.15
CA ALA A 205 -10.09 10.41 -4.51
C ALA A 205 -10.13 10.61 -3.00
N THR A 206 -9.57 9.64 -2.28
CA THR A 206 -9.31 9.71 -0.84
C THR A 206 -7.95 9.07 -0.55
N TRP A 207 -7.35 9.42 0.60
CA TRP A 207 -6.03 8.92 0.95
C TRP A 207 -5.79 8.90 2.46
N SER A 208 -4.83 8.07 2.90
CA SER A 208 -4.29 8.03 4.27
C SER A 208 -2.83 8.51 4.36
N PHE A 209 -2.30 9.12 3.30
CA PHE A 209 -0.95 9.67 3.32
C PHE A 209 -0.81 10.78 4.38
N PRO A 210 0.36 10.88 5.04
CA PRO A 210 0.68 12.04 5.87
C PRO A 210 0.63 13.34 5.08
N GLU A 211 0.55 14.46 5.80
CA GLU A 211 0.67 15.80 5.20
C GLU A 211 1.94 15.91 4.35
N ASP A 212 1.86 16.67 3.25
CA ASP A 212 2.91 16.86 2.24
C ASP A 212 3.41 15.62 1.48
N CYS A 213 2.98 14.41 1.85
CA CYS A 213 3.43 13.15 1.22
C CYS A 213 2.54 12.70 0.04
N HIS A 214 1.50 13.46 -0.28
CA HIS A 214 0.57 13.17 -1.35
C HIS A 214 0.08 14.44 -2.00
N TYR A 215 -0.01 14.40 -3.32
CA TYR A 215 -0.51 15.47 -4.16
C TYR A 215 -1.74 14.99 -4.92
N TRP A 216 -2.86 15.69 -4.74
CA TRP A 216 -4.06 15.50 -5.54
C TRP A 216 -4.64 16.85 -5.94
N GLU A 217 -4.56 17.19 -7.23
CA GLU A 217 -5.08 18.45 -7.73
C GLU A 217 -5.73 18.31 -9.11
N ARG A 218 -6.79 19.09 -9.35
CA ARG A 218 -7.46 19.20 -10.65
C ARG A 218 -6.83 20.35 -11.45
N HIS A 219 -6.06 19.99 -12.48
CA HIS A 219 -5.47 20.91 -13.43
C HIS A 219 -6.36 21.15 -14.66
N LYS A 220 -5.90 22.02 -15.56
CA LYS A 220 -6.65 22.42 -16.76
C LYS A 220 -7.16 21.23 -17.57
N ASN A 221 -6.39 20.15 -17.72
CA ASN A 221 -6.74 19.02 -18.59
C ASN A 221 -6.87 17.67 -17.86
N VAL A 222 -6.38 17.57 -16.62
CA VAL A 222 -6.30 16.31 -15.87
C VAL A 222 -6.51 16.54 -14.39
N ALA A 223 -7.04 15.53 -13.69
CA ALA A 223 -6.80 15.34 -12.26
C ALA A 223 -5.48 14.56 -12.11
N LEU A 224 -4.58 15.04 -11.24
CA LEU A 224 -3.24 14.50 -11.07
C LEU A 224 -3.05 14.02 -9.64
N CYS A 225 -2.60 12.78 -9.50
CA CYS A 225 -2.16 12.17 -8.25
C CYS A 225 -0.64 11.93 -8.31
N VAL A 226 0.10 12.35 -7.27
CA VAL A 226 1.53 12.02 -7.11
C VAL A 226 1.83 11.69 -5.66
N HIS A 227 2.60 10.62 -5.43
CA HIS A 227 3.19 10.28 -4.13
C HIS A 227 4.44 9.41 -4.35
N SER A 228 5.30 9.30 -3.34
CA SER A 228 6.46 8.39 -3.42
C SER A 228 6.01 6.93 -3.51
N GLU A 229 6.80 6.08 -4.14
CA GLU A 229 6.63 4.62 -4.03
C GLU A 229 6.74 4.14 -2.57
#